data_AF-A0A432T2Y2-F1
#
_entry.id   AF-A0A432T2Y2-F1
#
_cell.length_a   1.000
_cell.length_b   1.000
_cell.length_c   1.000
_cell.angle_alpha   90.00
_cell.angle_beta   90.00
_cell.angle_gamma   90.00
#
_symmetry.space_group_name_H-M   'P 1'
#
loop_
_entity.id
_entity.type
_entity.pdbx_description
1 polymer ?
#
loop_
_entity_poly.entity_id
_entity_poly.type
_entity_poly.pdbx_seq_one_letter_code
_entity_poly.pdbx_strand_id
1 'polypeptide(L)' 'MKVMEKHYNINRDYDPVTGRYTQSDPVGFKGGVNTYVYAEANPVMKKDEMGLWASGIGGFFELHQYVNYRVF' A
#
# COMPACT_ATOMS: atom_id res chain seq x y z
N MET A 1 26.12 14.06 4.95
CA MET A 1 25.00 13.18 5.35
C MET A 1 23.84 13.47 4.42
N LYS A 2 23.35 12.48 3.66
CA LYS A 2 22.16 12.65 2.83
C LYS A 2 20.97 12.58 3.79
N VAL A 3 20.25 13.68 3.98
CA VAL A 3 18.98 13.63 4.71
C VAL A 3 18.09 12.66 3.93
N MET A 4 17.72 11.55 4.56
CA MET A 4 16.83 10.57 3.95
C MET A 4 15.43 11.20 3.93
N GLU A 5 15.01 11.65 2.75
CA GLU A 5 13.70 12.23 2.55
C GLU A 5 12.68 11.09 2.54
N LYS A 6 11.94 10.95 3.63
CA LYS A 6 10.78 10.06 3.72
C LYS A 6 9.55 10.81 3.23
N HIS A 7 8.67 10.10 2.54
CA HIS A 7 7.46 10.65 1.97
C HIS A 7 6.28 10.25 2.85
N TYR A 8 5.54 11.22 3.37
CA TYR A 8 4.32 10.95 4.11
C TYR A 8 3.21 10.52 3.15
N ASN A 9 2.64 9.32 3.39
CA ASN A 9 1.55 8.75 2.61
C ASN A 9 0.37 8.40 3.53
N ILE A 10 -0.28 9.46 4.03
CA ILE A 10 -1.53 9.46 4.82
C ILE A 10 -1.45 8.61 6.10
N ASN A 11 -1.45 7.29 5.99
CA ASN A 11 -1.37 6.38 7.14
C ASN A 11 0.06 5.91 7.43
N ARG A 12 1.00 6.09 6.49
CA ARG A 12 2.35 5.56 6.60
C ARG A 12 3.41 6.45 5.99
N ASP A 13 4.63 6.37 6.53
CA ASP A 13 5.83 6.94 5.91
C ASP A 13 6.47 5.97 4.93
N TYR A 14 6.63 6.40 3.68
CA TYR A 14 7.30 5.69 2.59
C TYR A 14 8.77 6.11 2.50
N ASP A 15 9.67 5.13 2.41
CA ASP A 15 11.07 5.35 2.11
C ASP A 15 11.35 5.05 0.63
N PRO A 16 11.62 6.09 -0.20
CA PRO A 16 11.90 5.91 -1.62
C PRO A 16 13.24 5.21 -1.88
N VAL A 17 14.17 5.19 -0.92
CA VAL A 17 15.47 4.52 -1.08
C VAL A 17 15.30 3.01 -1.05
N THR A 18 14.46 2.50 -0.14
CA THR A 18 14.20 1.06 0.01
C THR A 18 12.99 0.59 -0.78
N GLY A 19 12.13 1.50 -1.25
CA GLY A 19 10.91 1.18 -1.99
C GLY A 19 9.81 0.58 -1.11
N ARG A 20 9.78 0.94 0.18
CA ARG A 20 8.93 0.30 1.20
C ARG A 20 8.35 1.30 2.18
N TYR A 21 7.29 0.88 2.86
CA TYR A 21 6.83 1.58 4.06
C TYR A 21 7.78 1.32 5.22
N THR A 22 7.96 2.33 6.07
CA THR A 22 8.76 2.22 7.29
C THR A 22 7.97 1.69 8.49
N GLN A 23 6.65 1.62 8.34
CA GLN A 23 5.70 1.15 9.35
C GLN A 23 4.88 -0.01 8.78
N SER A 24 4.51 -0.96 9.63
CA SER A 24 3.61 -2.05 9.26
C SER A 24 2.23 -1.48 8.91
N ASP A 25 1.56 -2.09 7.94
CA ASP A 25 0.18 -1.76 7.54
C ASP A 25 -0.80 -1.82 8.72
N PRO A 26 -1.53 -0.73 9.03
CA PRO A 26 -2.57 -0.72 10.07
C PRO A 26 -3.72 -1.69 9.80
N VAL A 27 -4.00 -1.99 8.52
CA VAL A 27 -5.03 -2.96 8.11
C VAL A 27 -4.52 -4.41 8.23
N GLY A 28 -3.22 -4.59 8.48
CA GLY A 28 -2.58 -5.88 8.66
C GLY A 28 -2.63 -6.73 7.39
N PHE A 29 -2.78 -8.04 7.54
CA PHE A 29 -2.75 -8.98 6.41
C PHE A 29 -3.89 -8.81 5.39
N LYS A 30 -4.92 -8.02 5.71
CA LYS A 30 -5.97 -7.67 4.75
C LYS A 30 -5.47 -6.76 3.63
N GLY A 31 -4.39 -6.01 3.85
CA GLY A 31 -3.72 -5.19 2.82
C GLY A 31 -2.67 -5.95 2.00
N GLY A 32 -2.42 -7.22 2.32
CA GLY A 32 -1.45 -8.08 1.68
C GLY A 32 -0.58 -8.85 2.68
N VAL A 33 0.07 -9.91 2.21
CA VAL A 33 0.91 -10.78 3.07
C VAL A 33 2.12 -10.03 3.64
N ASN A 34 2.66 -9.07 2.88
CA ASN A 34 3.77 -8.24 3.33
C ASN A 34 3.27 -6.85 3.73
N THR A 35 3.19 -6.60 5.04
CA THR A 35 2.63 -5.36 5.59
C THR A 35 3.52 -4.12 5.40
N TYR A 36 4.71 -4.26 4.79
CA TYR A 36 5.62 -3.15 4.52
C TYR A 36 5.76 -2.84 3.02
N VAL A 37 5.10 -3.62 2.14
CA VAL A 37 5.28 -3.47 0.69
C VAL A 37 4.49 -2.28 0.16
N TYR A 38 5.10 -1.49 -0.72
CA TYR A 38 4.38 -0.49 -1.51
C TYR A 38 3.79 -1.15 -2.76
N ALA A 39 2.53 -0.83 -3.06
CA ALA A 39 1.86 -1.20 -4.31
C ALA A 39 1.97 -2.69 -4.70
N GLU A 40 1.93 -3.61 -3.72
CA GLU A 40 2.15 -5.06 -3.93
C GLU A 40 3.43 -5.40 -4.74
N ALA A 41 4.48 -4.60 -4.58
CA ALA A 41 5.73 -4.69 -5.36
C ALA A 41 5.57 -4.50 -6.88
N ASN A 42 4.44 -3.94 -7.33
CA ASN A 42 4.21 -3.57 -8.72
C ASN A 42 3.79 -2.09 -8.85
N PRO A 43 4.69 -1.13 -8.54
CA PRO A 43 4.40 0.30 -8.59
C PRO A 43 4.18 0.85 -10.02
N VAL A 44 4.45 0.03 -11.05
CA VAL A 44 4.18 0.40 -12.46
C VAL A 44 2.69 0.30 -12.75
N MET A 45 2.03 -0.73 -12.23
CA MET A 45 0.62 -1.02 -12.48
C MET A 45 -0.30 -0.64 -11.32
N LYS A 46 0.26 -0.50 -10.11
CA LYS A 46 -0.48 -0.27 -8.87
C LYS A 46 0.06 0.93 -8.12
N LYS A 47 -0.80 1.52 -7.29
CA LYS A 47 -0.48 2.61 -6.38
C LYS A 47 -1.16 2.33 -5.05
N ASP A 48 -0.53 2.68 -3.94
CA ASP A 48 -1.20 2.69 -2.64
C ASP A 48 -1.45 4.14 -2.24
N GLU A 49 -2.64 4.64 -2.56
CA GLU A 49 -3.05 6.04 -2.42
C GLU A 49 -3.31 6.43 -0.95
N MET A 50 -3.62 5.45 -0.11
CA MET A 50 -3.96 5.67 1.30
C MET A 50 -2.88 5.16 2.25
N GLY A 51 -1.89 4.40 1.77
CA GLY A 51 -0.99 3.68 2.65
C GLY A 51 -1.70 2.57 3.41
N LEU A 52 -2.63 1.85 2.78
CA LEU A 52 -3.39 0.74 3.39
C LEU A 52 -3.54 -0.47 2.47
N TRP A 53 -3.56 -0.25 1.15
CA TRP A 53 -3.85 -1.29 0.16
C TRP A 53 -3.59 -0.75 -1.26
N ALA A 54 -3.08 -1.60 -2.13
CA ALA A 54 -2.69 -1.22 -3.49
C ALA A 54 -3.88 -1.24 -4.47
N SER A 55 -4.23 -0.10 -5.05
CA SER A 55 -5.18 0.02 -6.16
C SER A 55 -4.46 -0.09 -7.51
N GLY A 56 -5.04 -0.76 -8.49
CA GLY A 56 -4.47 -0.86 -9.84
C GLY A 56 -4.97 -2.03 -10.66
N ILE A 57 -4.66 -1.99 -11.96
CA ILE A 57 -5.17 -2.93 -12.96
C ILE A 57 -4.55 -4.31 -12.72
N GLY A 58 -5.37 -5.34 -12.53
CA GLY A 58 -4.91 -6.72 -12.28
C GLY A 58 -4.48 -7.02 -10.84
N GLY A 59 -4.81 -6.15 -9.88
CA GLY A 59 -4.68 -6.44 -8.44
C GLY A 59 -5.94 -7.10 -7.87
N PHE A 60 -5.76 -7.83 -6.77
CA PHE A 60 -6.82 -8.44 -5.94
C PHE A 60 -7.90 -7.45 -5.45
N PHE A 61 -7.66 -6.15 -5.69
CA PHE A 61 -8.39 -4.98 -5.25
C PHE A 61 -9.68 -4.69 -6.01
N GLU A 62 -9.75 -5.02 -7.31
CA GLU A 62 -10.94 -4.72 -8.11
C GLU A 62 -12.17 -5.50 -7.61
N LEU A 63 -11.95 -6.59 -6.89
CA LEU A 63 -13.00 -7.34 -6.20
C LEU A 63 -13.21 -6.87 -4.76
N HIS A 64 -12.18 -6.58 -3.95
CA HIS A 64 -12.36 -6.30 -2.51
C HIS A 64 -13.18 -5.05 -2.17
N GLN A 65 -13.12 -4.01 -3.00
CA GLN A 65 -14.04 -2.89 -2.89
C GLN A 65 -15.47 -3.35 -3.23
N TYR A 66 -15.65 -4.09 -4.31
CA TYR A 66 -16.97 -4.57 -4.75
C TYR A 66 -17.63 -5.59 -3.81
N VAL A 67 -16.87 -6.47 -3.13
CA VAL A 67 -17.45 -7.50 -2.24
C VAL A 67 -17.77 -6.96 -0.84
N ASN A 68 -17.04 -5.95 -0.33
CA ASN A 68 -17.31 -5.39 1.00
C ASN A 68 -18.46 -4.37 1.00
N TYR A 69 -18.79 -3.71 -0.13
CA TYR A 69 -19.90 -2.75 -0.22
C TYR A 69 -21.27 -3.38 -0.58
N ARG A 70 -21.39 -4.72 -0.69
CA ARG A 70 -22.66 -5.42 -0.99
C ARG A 70 -23.11 -6.41 0.09
N VAL A 71 -22.50 -6.39 1.26
CA VAL A 71 -23.02 -7.08 2.44
C VAL A 71 -23.24 -6.07 3.56
N PHE A 72 -24.21 -5.18 3.34
CA PHE A 72 -25.22 -4.70 4.29
C PHE A 72 -26.44 -4.25 3.50
#